data_AF-A0A964C7R1-F1
#
_entry.id   AF-A0A964C7R1-F1
#
_cell.length_a   1.000
_cell.length_b   1.000
_cell.length_c   1.000
_cell.angle_alpha   90.00
_cell.angle_beta   90.00
_cell.angle_gamma   90.00
#
_symmetry.space_group_name_H-M   'P 1'
#
loop_
_entity.id
_entity.type
_entity.pdbx_description
1 polymer ?
#
loop_
_entity_poly.entity_id
_entity_poly.type
_entity_poly.pdbx_seq_one_letter_code
_entity_poly.pdbx_strand_id
1 'polypeptide(L)'
;MSYLSESNPILDFYLDQQPNSQGRAIEDIWSWDYQKLEAIHDYIQWLFPLTEKSYFNTSDPTLNERVIQAFRTSDELRNRLIKSLKVMLAFYGLECRTEENAEIVIAKSEEYLSRSRKWIERLNHNYLRLTRILKSLTILGLENYALALFNCLDEIYNENKEIIGLTTYKYWKNAVKRSSITN
;
A
#
# COMPACT_ATOMS: atom_id res chain seq x y z
N MET A 1 -25.71 -26.05 -10.86
CA MET A 1 -25.65 -24.58 -11.01
C MET A 1 -24.22 -24.12 -10.87
N SER A 2 -23.52 -23.84 -11.98
CA SER A 2 -22.21 -23.22 -11.96
C SER A 2 -22.36 -21.74 -11.61
N TYR A 3 -22.03 -21.36 -10.37
CA TYR A 3 -21.69 -19.97 -10.09
C TYR A 3 -20.39 -19.70 -10.84
N LEU A 4 -20.50 -19.18 -12.06
CA LEU A 4 -19.38 -18.54 -12.74
C LEU A 4 -18.88 -17.48 -11.78
N SER A 5 -17.70 -17.71 -11.19
CA SER A 5 -16.99 -16.67 -10.47
C SER A 5 -16.72 -15.58 -11.49
N GLU A 6 -17.49 -14.49 -11.47
CA GLU A 6 -17.12 -13.29 -12.21
C GLU A 6 -15.68 -12.95 -11.82
N SER A 7 -14.77 -13.15 -12.78
CA SER A 7 -13.36 -12.82 -12.68
C SER A 7 -13.26 -11.35 -12.28
N ASN A 8 -12.50 -11.07 -11.22
CA ASN A 8 -12.28 -9.71 -10.77
C ASN A 8 -10.81 -9.39 -11.01
N PRO A 9 -10.50 -8.37 -11.83
CA PRO A 9 -9.11 -8.09 -12.21
C PRO A 9 -8.16 -7.91 -11.03
N ILE A 10 -8.63 -7.37 -9.89
CA ILE A 10 -7.80 -7.22 -8.69
C ILE A 10 -7.52 -8.59 -8.08
N LEU A 11 -8.54 -9.44 -7.92
CA LEU A 11 -8.35 -10.77 -7.36
C LEU A 11 -7.46 -11.63 -8.25
N ASP A 12 -7.68 -11.60 -9.56
CA ASP A 12 -6.89 -12.37 -10.51
C ASP A 12 -5.44 -11.90 -10.55
N PHE A 13 -5.20 -10.59 -10.47
CA PHE A 13 -3.85 -10.02 -10.33
C PHE A 13 -3.17 -10.46 -9.04
N TYR A 14 -3.87 -10.40 -7.91
CA TYR A 14 -3.30 -10.82 -6.63
C TYR A 14 -3.02 -12.31 -6.57
N LEU A 15 -3.89 -13.14 -7.13
CA LEU A 15 -3.71 -14.59 -7.19
C LEU A 15 -2.73 -15.02 -8.29
N ASP A 16 -2.08 -14.06 -8.96
CA ASP A 16 -1.13 -14.29 -10.06
C ASP A 16 -1.73 -15.08 -11.24
N GLN A 17 -3.04 -14.92 -11.45
CA GLN A 17 -3.78 -15.58 -12.54
C GLN A 17 -3.81 -14.73 -13.80
N GLN A 18 -3.78 -13.40 -13.67
CA GLN A 18 -3.77 -12.45 -14.79
C GLN A 18 -2.85 -11.25 -14.46
N PRO A 19 -2.12 -10.72 -15.45
CA PRO A 19 -1.35 -9.51 -15.25
C PRO A 19 -2.23 -8.26 -15.10
N ASN A 20 -1.63 -7.15 -14.67
CA ASN A 20 -2.30 -5.86 -14.70
C ASN A 20 -2.53 -5.35 -16.15
N SER A 21 -3.19 -4.20 -16.27
CA SER A 21 -3.52 -3.57 -17.57
C SER A 21 -2.34 -3.28 -18.50
N GLN A 22 -1.10 -3.31 -17.99
CA GLN A 22 0.13 -3.16 -18.78
C GLN A 22 0.88 -4.49 -18.98
N GLY A 23 0.26 -5.63 -18.70
CA GLY A 23 0.86 -6.95 -18.91
C GLY A 23 1.89 -7.37 -17.86
N ARG A 24 1.89 -6.79 -16.66
CA ARG A 24 2.84 -7.13 -15.58
C ARG A 24 2.19 -8.03 -14.54
N ALA A 25 2.83 -9.16 -14.21
CA ALA A 25 2.43 -10.02 -13.10
C ALA A 25 2.78 -9.35 -11.76
N ILE A 26 2.12 -9.77 -10.67
CA ILE A 26 2.39 -9.20 -9.34
C ILE A 26 3.79 -9.57 -8.86
N GLU A 27 4.25 -10.79 -9.16
CA GLU A 27 5.58 -11.28 -8.79
C GLU A 27 6.69 -10.53 -9.51
N ASP A 28 6.47 -10.17 -10.79
CA ASP A 28 7.40 -9.32 -11.54
C ASP A 28 7.62 -7.99 -10.81
N ILE A 29 6.53 -7.35 -10.36
CA ILE A 29 6.60 -6.06 -9.67
C ILE A 29 7.34 -6.21 -8.34
N TRP A 30 7.13 -7.31 -7.61
CA TRP A 30 7.86 -7.58 -6.36
C TRP A 30 9.36 -7.78 -6.56
N SER A 31 9.79 -8.17 -7.77
CA SER A 31 11.20 -8.36 -8.12
C SER A 31 11.90 -7.09 -8.63
N TRP A 32 11.15 -6.00 -8.82
CA TRP A 32 11.73 -4.76 -9.35
C TRP A 32 12.72 -4.12 -8.38
N ASP A 33 13.79 -3.57 -8.95
CA ASP A 33 14.70 -2.72 -8.21
C ASP A 33 14.05 -1.36 -7.87
N TYR A 34 14.74 -0.62 -7.01
CA TYR A 34 14.29 0.68 -6.56
C TYR A 34 14.23 1.74 -7.68
N GLN A 35 15.02 1.63 -8.74
CA GLN A 35 14.98 2.60 -9.84
C GLN A 35 13.70 2.41 -10.65
N LYS A 36 13.33 1.17 -10.91
CA LYS A 36 12.11 0.81 -11.65
C LYS A 36 10.85 1.10 -10.86
N LEU A 37 10.86 0.87 -9.53
CA LEU A 37 9.77 1.26 -8.63
C LEU A 37 9.59 2.78 -8.56
N GLU A 38 10.67 3.56 -8.66
CA GLU A 38 10.54 5.02 -8.73
C GLU A 38 10.00 5.47 -10.10
N ALA A 39 10.55 4.96 -11.20
CA ALA A 39 10.27 5.42 -12.56
C ALA A 39 8.88 5.05 -13.10
N ILE A 40 8.29 3.95 -12.63
CA ILE A 40 6.97 3.47 -13.07
C ILE A 40 5.94 3.84 -12.01
N HIS A 41 4.83 4.47 -12.36
CA HIS A 41 3.93 5.07 -11.36
C HIS A 41 2.57 4.38 -11.21
N ASP A 42 2.14 3.62 -12.22
CA ASP A 42 0.80 3.05 -12.32
C ASP A 42 0.65 1.72 -11.57
N TYR A 43 1.74 0.99 -11.36
CA TYR A 43 1.73 -0.28 -10.60
C TYR A 43 1.19 -0.11 -9.17
N ILE A 44 1.42 1.06 -8.55
CA ILE A 44 0.99 1.33 -7.17
C ILE A 44 -0.53 1.22 -7.04
N GLN A 45 -1.26 1.44 -8.14
CA GLN A 45 -2.71 1.36 -8.11
C GLN A 45 -3.23 -0.05 -8.00
N TRP A 46 -2.48 -1.00 -8.56
CA TRP A 46 -2.75 -2.43 -8.53
C TRP A 46 -2.22 -3.07 -7.23
N LEU A 47 -1.06 -2.65 -6.74
CA LEU A 47 -0.54 -3.13 -5.45
C LEU A 47 -1.33 -2.58 -4.24
N PHE A 48 -1.96 -1.41 -4.35
CA PHE A 48 -2.73 -0.83 -3.26
C PHE A 48 -4.02 -0.21 -3.80
N PRO A 49 -4.98 -1.06 -4.24
CA PRO A 49 -6.23 -0.59 -4.83
C PRO A 49 -7.09 0.11 -3.78
N LEU A 50 -7.95 1.03 -4.24
CA LEU A 50 -8.88 1.81 -3.43
C LEU A 50 -10.29 1.69 -4.02
N THR A 51 -11.31 2.09 -3.24
CA THR A 51 -12.71 2.20 -3.71
C THR A 51 -12.91 3.37 -4.66
N GLU A 52 -12.14 4.45 -4.48
CA GLU A 52 -12.13 5.64 -5.33
C GLU A 52 -11.28 5.39 -6.59
N LYS A 53 -11.77 5.85 -7.75
CA LYS A 53 -10.95 5.86 -8.97
C LYS A 53 -9.75 6.78 -8.79
N SER A 54 -8.64 6.42 -9.43
CA SER A 54 -7.49 7.31 -9.51
C SER A 54 -7.77 8.48 -10.42
N TYR A 55 -7.40 9.69 -10.00
CA TYR A 55 -7.48 10.89 -10.84
C TYR A 55 -6.64 10.77 -12.13
N PHE A 56 -5.57 9.98 -12.09
CA PHE A 56 -4.62 9.84 -13.20
C PHE A 56 -4.93 8.68 -14.14
N ASN A 57 -5.70 7.68 -13.68
CA ASN A 57 -6.04 6.51 -14.51
C ASN A 57 -7.46 6.02 -14.21
N THR A 58 -8.41 6.31 -15.10
CA THR A 58 -9.83 5.99 -14.91
C THR A 58 -10.20 4.56 -15.30
N SER A 59 -9.26 3.82 -15.93
CA SER A 59 -9.42 2.43 -16.36
C SER A 59 -8.93 1.41 -15.34
N ASP A 60 -8.20 1.83 -14.29
CA ASP A 60 -7.75 0.90 -13.26
C ASP A 60 -8.94 0.42 -12.42
N PRO A 61 -8.99 -0.88 -12.06
CA PRO A 61 -10.09 -1.45 -11.32
C PRO A 61 -10.15 -0.88 -9.91
N THR A 62 -11.36 -0.61 -9.42
CA THR A 62 -11.62 -0.14 -8.06
C THR A 62 -12.13 -1.27 -7.17
N LEU A 63 -11.89 -1.14 -5.86
CA LEU A 63 -12.44 -2.06 -4.87
C LEU A 63 -13.97 -1.97 -4.83
N ASN A 64 -14.62 -3.13 -4.81
CA ASN A 64 -16.03 -3.28 -4.43
C ASN A 64 -16.13 -4.13 -3.15
N GLU A 65 -17.33 -4.20 -2.56
CA GLU A 65 -17.55 -4.93 -1.30
C GLU A 65 -17.14 -6.40 -1.38
N ARG A 66 -17.38 -7.06 -2.52
CA ARG A 66 -17.00 -8.47 -2.75
C ARG A 66 -15.48 -8.66 -2.70
N VAL A 67 -14.71 -7.79 -3.35
CA VAL A 67 -13.24 -7.84 -3.32
C VAL A 67 -12.72 -7.55 -1.92
N ILE A 68 -13.27 -6.53 -1.25
CA ILE A 68 -12.90 -6.20 0.13
C ILE A 68 -13.13 -7.40 1.07
N GLN A 69 -14.30 -8.04 0.94
CA GLN A 69 -14.61 -9.21 1.75
C GLN A 69 -13.69 -10.40 1.45
N ALA A 70 -13.31 -10.60 0.19
CA ALA A 70 -12.35 -11.63 -0.19
C ALA A 70 -10.98 -11.41 0.49
N PHE A 71 -10.45 -10.18 0.48
CA PHE A 71 -9.23 -9.85 1.20
C PHE A 71 -9.37 -10.07 2.71
N ARG A 72 -10.47 -9.63 3.31
CA ARG A 72 -10.67 -9.77 4.77
C ARG A 72 -10.79 -11.21 5.25
N THR A 73 -11.16 -12.15 4.37
CA THR A 73 -11.40 -13.56 4.72
C THR A 73 -10.35 -14.53 4.18
N SER A 74 -9.46 -14.08 3.29
CA SER A 74 -8.41 -14.93 2.69
C SER A 74 -7.03 -14.56 3.23
N ASP A 75 -6.41 -15.50 3.93
CA ASP A 75 -5.03 -15.35 4.40
C ASP A 75 -4.04 -15.22 3.23
N GLU A 76 -4.28 -15.90 2.11
CA GLU A 76 -3.43 -15.77 0.92
C GLU A 76 -3.43 -14.33 0.40
N LEU A 77 -4.60 -13.74 0.19
CA LEU A 77 -4.71 -12.37 -0.33
C LEU A 77 -4.08 -11.36 0.64
N ARG A 78 -4.29 -11.52 1.96
CA ARG A 78 -3.65 -10.68 2.98
C ARG A 78 -2.14 -10.83 2.97
N ASN A 79 -1.61 -12.05 2.90
CA ASN A 79 -0.17 -12.30 2.85
C ASN A 79 0.48 -11.69 1.61
N ARG A 80 -0.21 -11.71 0.46
CA ARG A 80 0.26 -11.05 -0.76
C ARG A 80 0.21 -9.53 -0.66
N LEU A 81 -0.81 -8.95 -0.02
CA LEU A 81 -0.83 -7.51 0.29
C LEU A 81 0.30 -7.11 1.27
N ILE A 82 0.58 -7.94 2.28
CA ILE A 82 1.72 -7.76 3.18
C ILE A 82 3.05 -7.85 2.41
N LYS A 83 3.17 -8.75 1.43
CA LYS A 83 4.36 -8.82 0.58
C LYS A 83 4.54 -7.54 -0.24
N SER A 84 3.48 -7.03 -0.86
CA SER A 84 3.48 -5.72 -1.55
C SER A 84 3.89 -4.58 -0.62
N LEU A 85 3.38 -4.57 0.62
CA LEU A 85 3.80 -3.61 1.65
C LEU A 85 5.29 -3.71 1.93
N LYS A 86 5.83 -4.91 2.17
CA LYS A 86 7.26 -5.11 2.46
C LYS A 86 8.16 -4.63 1.33
N VAL A 87 7.77 -4.85 0.06
CA VAL A 87 8.49 -4.31 -1.10
C VAL A 87 8.54 -2.78 -1.06
N MET A 88 7.40 -2.13 -0.79
CA MET A 88 7.37 -0.67 -0.68
C MET A 88 8.09 -0.14 0.56
N LEU A 89 8.05 -0.84 1.69
CA LEU A 89 8.81 -0.46 2.89
C LEU A 89 10.31 -0.46 2.58
N ALA A 90 10.84 -1.52 1.98
CA ALA A 90 12.24 -1.59 1.59
C ALA A 90 12.62 -0.44 0.63
N PHE A 91 11.74 -0.14 -0.33
CA PHE A 91 11.89 1.02 -1.22
C PHE A 91 12.02 2.36 -0.44
N TYR A 92 11.26 2.56 0.64
CA TYR A 92 11.36 3.75 1.49
C TYR A 92 12.51 3.70 2.52
N GLY A 93 13.24 2.57 2.61
CA GLY A 93 14.23 2.31 3.65
C GLY A 93 13.62 1.99 5.00
N LEU A 94 12.43 1.41 5.00
CA LEU A 94 11.71 0.93 6.18
C LEU A 94 11.65 -0.60 6.15
N GLU A 95 11.36 -1.19 7.28
CA GLU A 95 11.19 -2.64 7.43
C GLU A 95 9.99 -2.96 8.30
N CYS A 96 9.42 -4.16 8.10
CA CYS A 96 8.34 -4.69 8.91
C CYS A 96 8.78 -5.99 9.57
N ARG A 97 8.61 -6.05 10.89
CA ARG A 97 8.83 -7.24 11.71
C ARG A 97 7.60 -7.53 12.55
N THR A 98 7.51 -8.79 12.96
CA THR A 98 6.51 -9.24 13.93
C THR A 98 7.25 -9.61 15.19
N GLU A 99 6.92 -8.95 16.29
CA GLU A 99 7.51 -9.20 17.61
C GLU A 99 6.93 -10.50 18.21
N GLU A 100 7.54 -11.00 19.30
CA GLU A 100 7.14 -12.26 19.95
C GLU A 100 5.67 -12.25 20.42
N ASN A 101 5.14 -11.09 20.78
CA ASN A 101 3.75 -10.87 21.17
C ASN A 101 2.78 -10.77 19.98
N ALA A 102 3.22 -11.10 18.77
CA ALA A 102 2.50 -10.94 17.50
C ALA A 102 2.18 -9.49 17.11
N GLU A 103 2.81 -8.51 17.76
CA GLU A 103 2.70 -7.11 17.39
C GLU A 103 3.44 -6.84 16.07
N ILE A 104 2.81 -6.06 15.19
CA ILE A 104 3.43 -5.63 13.95
C ILE A 104 4.16 -4.31 14.20
N VAL A 105 5.47 -4.31 13.96
CA VAL A 105 6.31 -3.13 14.10
C VAL A 105 6.87 -2.76 12.73
N ILE A 106 6.75 -1.49 12.37
CA ILE A 106 7.39 -0.89 11.20
C ILE A 106 8.37 0.16 11.69
N ALA A 107 9.61 0.07 11.23
CA ALA A 107 10.70 0.93 11.68
C ALA A 107 11.63 1.30 10.51
N LYS A 108 12.52 2.25 10.76
CA LYS A 108 13.63 2.59 9.86
C LYS A 108 14.58 1.39 9.76
N SER A 109 14.85 0.94 8.54
CA SER A 109 15.85 -0.11 8.27
C SER A 109 17.27 0.48 8.28
N GLU A 110 18.28 -0.37 8.15
CA GLU A 110 19.68 0.05 7.96
C GLU A 110 19.88 0.94 6.73
N GLU A 111 19.09 0.73 5.67
CA GLU A 111 19.18 1.53 4.45
C GLU A 111 18.51 2.91 4.58
N TYR A 112 17.78 3.19 5.67
CA TYR A 112 16.90 4.37 5.81
C TYR A 112 17.56 5.68 5.43
N LEU A 113 18.79 5.95 5.90
CA LEU A 113 19.47 7.22 5.62
C LEU A 113 19.76 7.43 4.13
N SER A 114 19.99 6.35 3.39
CA SER A 114 20.23 6.42 1.94
C SER A 114 18.93 6.56 1.16
N ARG A 115 17.88 5.84 1.57
CA ARG A 115 16.59 5.76 0.90
C ARG A 115 15.73 6.98 1.15
N SER A 116 15.70 7.49 2.39
CA SER A 116 14.88 8.64 2.79
C SER A 116 15.17 9.89 1.98
N ARG A 117 16.43 10.10 1.57
CA ARG A 117 16.86 11.20 0.68
C ARG A 117 16.21 11.18 -0.70
N LYS A 118 15.60 10.06 -1.12
CA LYS A 118 14.91 9.92 -2.41
C LYS A 118 13.44 10.32 -2.37
N TRP A 119 12.83 10.34 -1.18
CA TRP A 119 11.39 10.57 -1.05
C TRP A 119 10.99 11.64 -0.03
N ILE A 120 11.87 11.98 0.92
CA ILE A 120 11.70 13.13 1.83
C ILE A 120 12.24 14.39 1.14
N GLU A 121 11.47 14.87 0.16
CA GLU A 121 11.71 16.10 -0.57
C GLU A 121 10.41 16.91 -0.69
N ARG A 122 10.51 18.22 -0.90
CA ARG A 122 9.31 19.05 -1.10
C ARG A 122 8.53 18.56 -2.33
N LEU A 123 7.21 18.44 -2.18
CA LEU A 123 6.28 18.06 -3.25
C LEU A 123 6.55 16.67 -3.87
N ASN A 124 7.21 15.77 -3.12
CA ASN A 124 7.49 14.43 -3.62
C ASN A 124 6.21 13.59 -3.77
N HIS A 125 6.04 12.97 -4.93
CA HIS A 125 4.84 12.19 -5.27
C HIS A 125 4.68 10.92 -4.41
N ASN A 126 5.75 10.41 -3.80
CA ASN A 126 5.73 9.28 -2.89
C ASN A 126 4.87 9.52 -1.64
N TYR A 127 4.63 10.78 -1.26
CA TYR A 127 3.70 11.10 -0.17
C TYR A 127 2.27 10.64 -0.46
N LEU A 128 1.80 10.78 -1.70
CA LEU A 128 0.50 10.29 -2.12
C LEU A 128 0.47 8.76 -2.25
N ARG A 129 1.60 8.14 -2.65
CA ARG A 129 1.74 6.67 -2.63
C ARG A 129 1.59 6.14 -1.21
N LEU A 130 2.25 6.75 -0.22
CA LEU A 130 2.10 6.40 1.20
C LEU A 130 0.66 6.57 1.70
N THR A 131 -0.04 7.66 1.32
CA THR A 131 -1.47 7.82 1.63
C THR A 131 -2.31 6.67 1.04
N ARG A 132 -2.06 6.27 -0.20
CA ARG A 132 -2.76 5.16 -0.87
C ARG A 132 -2.49 3.84 -0.16
N ILE A 133 -1.24 3.56 0.21
CA ILE A 133 -0.85 2.36 0.96
C ILE A 133 -1.62 2.29 2.28
N LEU A 134 -1.59 3.36 3.08
CA LEU A 134 -2.32 3.42 4.36
C LEU A 134 -3.81 3.15 4.18
N LYS A 135 -4.48 3.87 3.26
CA LYS A 135 -5.91 3.67 2.98
C LYS A 135 -6.21 2.23 2.55
N SER A 136 -5.41 1.66 1.65
CA SER A 136 -5.64 0.32 1.10
C SER A 136 -5.51 -0.75 2.18
N LEU A 137 -4.47 -0.68 3.03
CA LEU A 137 -4.29 -1.58 4.17
C LEU A 137 -5.48 -1.50 5.15
N THR A 138 -5.95 -0.29 5.46
CA THR A 138 -7.11 -0.08 6.33
C THR A 138 -8.39 -0.68 5.73
N ILE A 139 -8.63 -0.51 4.42
CA ILE A 139 -9.82 -1.04 3.76
C ILE A 139 -9.78 -2.58 3.70
N LEU A 140 -8.63 -3.16 3.38
CA LEU A 140 -8.48 -4.59 3.05
C LEU A 140 -8.23 -5.51 4.26
N GLY A 141 -8.43 -5.02 5.49
CA GLY A 141 -8.37 -5.84 6.71
C GLY A 141 -6.97 -6.04 7.28
N LEU A 142 -6.07 -5.08 7.06
CA LEU A 142 -4.72 -5.03 7.63
C LEU A 142 -4.53 -3.74 8.44
N GLU A 143 -5.52 -3.36 9.24
CA GLU A 143 -5.54 -2.13 10.04
C GLU A 143 -4.36 -2.04 11.02
N ASN A 144 -3.90 -3.18 11.56
CA ASN A 144 -2.70 -3.25 12.41
C ASN A 144 -1.43 -2.86 11.64
N TYR A 145 -1.26 -3.31 10.40
CA TYR A 145 -0.14 -2.89 9.55
C TYR A 145 -0.26 -1.41 9.15
N ALA A 146 -1.46 -0.94 8.85
CA ALA A 146 -1.70 0.47 8.53
C ALA A 146 -1.33 1.38 9.71
N LEU A 147 -1.72 0.99 10.92
CA LEU A 147 -1.40 1.74 12.14
C LEU A 147 0.11 1.72 12.43
N ALA A 148 0.77 0.57 12.32
CA ALA A 148 2.21 0.45 12.49
C ALA A 148 2.97 1.35 11.50
N LEU A 149 2.56 1.37 10.23
CA LEU A 149 3.16 2.26 9.22
C LEU A 149 2.90 3.73 9.56
N PHE A 150 1.68 4.09 9.96
CA PHE A 150 1.36 5.46 10.33
C PHE A 150 2.18 5.95 11.52
N ASN A 151 2.37 5.13 12.56
CA ASN A 151 3.19 5.50 13.72
C ASN A 151 4.65 5.78 13.30
N CYS A 152 5.23 4.94 12.45
CA CYS A 152 6.55 5.18 11.88
C CYS A 152 6.59 6.49 11.07
N LEU A 153 5.57 6.75 10.25
CA LEU A 153 5.47 8.00 9.47
C LEU A 153 5.25 9.23 10.36
N ASP A 154 4.60 9.10 11.52
CA ASP A 154 4.43 10.17 12.50
C ASP A 154 5.77 10.61 13.08
N GLU A 155 6.62 9.65 13.47
CA GLU A 155 7.99 9.92 13.92
C GLU A 155 8.82 10.61 12.82
N ILE A 156 8.78 10.08 11.59
CA ILE A 156 9.49 10.66 10.44
C ILE A 156 8.98 12.08 10.14
N TYR A 157 7.67 12.30 10.22
CA TYR A 157 7.08 13.62 10.07
C TYR A 157 7.60 14.56 11.15
N ASN A 158 7.67 14.10 12.41
CA ASN A 158 8.13 14.95 13.50
C ASN A 158 9.57 15.43 13.33
N GLU A 159 10.41 14.63 12.68
CA GLU A 159 11.78 14.99 12.30
C GLU A 159 11.87 15.90 11.07
N ASN A 160 10.87 15.88 10.18
CA ASN A 160 10.93 16.49 8.85
C ASN A 160 9.74 17.41 8.52
N LYS A 161 9.11 18.03 9.54
CA LYS A 161 7.84 18.77 9.43
C LYS A 161 7.82 19.81 8.31
N GLU A 162 8.92 20.57 8.19
CA GLU A 162 9.06 21.66 7.21
C GLU A 162 9.15 21.19 5.75
N ILE A 163 9.61 19.94 5.55
CA ILE A 163 9.78 19.35 4.22
C ILE A 163 8.50 18.63 3.80
N ILE A 164 7.96 17.78 4.68
CA ILE A 164 6.77 16.95 4.40
C ILE A 164 5.50 17.81 4.38
N GLY A 165 5.41 18.78 5.29
CA GLY A 165 4.29 19.70 5.41
C GLY A 165 3.04 19.10 6.10
N LEU A 166 2.32 19.96 6.81
CA LEU A 166 1.14 19.59 7.59
C LEU A 166 0.01 18.97 6.73
N THR A 167 -0.15 19.41 5.48
CA THR A 167 -1.17 18.90 4.57
C THR A 167 -0.97 17.41 4.28
N THR A 168 0.26 17.01 3.93
CA THR A 168 0.64 15.61 3.73
C THR A 168 0.36 14.76 4.96
N TYR A 169 0.81 15.24 6.12
CA TYR A 169 0.60 14.54 7.38
C TYR A 169 -0.90 14.36 7.71
N LYS A 170 -1.75 15.36 7.44
CA LYS A 170 -3.21 15.23 7.57
C LYS A 170 -3.78 14.14 6.67
N TYR A 171 -3.28 13.98 5.44
CA TYR A 171 -3.70 12.88 4.57
C TYR A 171 -3.34 11.52 5.16
N TRP A 172 -2.12 11.34 5.66
CA TRP A 172 -1.70 10.09 6.32
C TRP A 172 -2.55 9.79 7.56
N LYS A 173 -2.76 10.78 8.42
CA LYS A 173 -3.59 10.63 9.63
C LYS A 173 -5.04 10.30 9.32
N ASN A 174 -5.59 10.83 8.24
CA ASN A 174 -6.96 10.52 7.81
C ASN A 174 -7.06 9.14 7.16
N ALA A 175 -6.01 8.66 6.50
CA ALA A 175 -6.00 7.36 5.80
C ALA A 175 -6.16 6.16 6.74
N VAL A 176 -5.72 6.28 8.00
CA VAL A 176 -5.83 5.22 9.02
C VAL A 176 -7.08 5.31 9.89
N LYS A 177 -7.92 6.33 9.70
CA LYS A 177 -9.20 6.41 10.41
C LYS A 177 -10.12 5.32 9.88
N ARG A 178 -10.71 4.52 10.78
CA ARG A 178 -11.77 3.57 10.41
C ARG A 178 -12.87 4.32 9.66
N SER A 179 -13.18 3.90 8.44
CA SER A 179 -14.40 4.33 7.79
C SER A 179 -15.56 3.82 8.63
N SER A 180 -16.36 4.74 9.17
CA SER A 180 -17.65 4.43 9.78
C SER A 180 -18.57 3.89 8.69
N ILE A 181 -18.42 2.61 8.33
CA ILE A 181 -19.47 1.91 7.61
C ILE A 181 -20.47 1.54 8.70
N THR A 182 -21.42 2.44 8.91
CA THR A 182 -22.61 2.15 9.70
C THR A 182 -23.33 0.98 9.03
N ASN A 183 -23.52 -0.10 9.80
CA ASN A 183 -24.35 -1.25 9.40
C ASN A 183 -25.78 -0.83 9.04
#